data_AF-A0A4R0YYT7-F1
#
_entry.id   AF-A0A4R0YYT7-F1
#
_cell.length_a   1.000
_cell.length_b   1.000
_cell.length_c   1.000
_cell.angle_alpha   90.00
_cell.angle_beta   90.00
_cell.angle_gamma   90.00
#
_symmetry.space_group_name_H-M   'P 1'
#
loop_
_entity.id
_entity.type
_entity.pdbx_description
1 polymer ?
#
loop_
_entity_poly.entity_id
_entity_poly.type
_entity_poly.pdbx_seq_one_letter_code
_entity_poly.pdbx_strand_id
1 'polypeptide(L)'
;MDQARVLLQDAIRFQQALMTSSFQTELIEGASPVLWYGRPTEKQWLTIGTNPSRGEFFEREGTVRRGESQKFYWRDESLDVYLQDERALEATLDYAATYFEAGRATTSWFGKPGGAKLEAMLEGMGRSFYDGSALHVDFFKYATWGQMGQLRTGRQWMEHPTSLDLLERTIRHVNPSRVIVLGRENCAVFPGFTDQGEVEAYPSARFELGYHATLGIPMIGLHFKPSEVFVGLGNGRNAFGLHHGSYAKREHLIRIGAAIEASARHYFG
;
A
#
# COMPACT_ATOMS: atom_id res chain seq x y z
N MET A 1 -13.84 -13.58 10.54
CA MET A 1 -12.55 -13.55 11.26
C MET A 1 -11.66 -14.73 10.87
N ASP A 2 -12.20 -15.94 10.75
CA ASP A 2 -11.40 -17.14 10.46
C ASP A 2 -10.54 -17.05 9.19
N GLN A 3 -11.08 -16.53 8.08
CA GLN A 3 -10.32 -16.38 6.84
C GLN A 3 -9.14 -15.38 6.99
N ALA A 4 -9.32 -14.29 7.73
CA ALA A 4 -8.26 -13.32 8.01
C ALA A 4 -7.14 -13.95 8.84
N ARG A 5 -7.50 -14.77 9.84
CA ARG A 5 -6.53 -15.50 10.66
C ARG A 5 -5.74 -16.49 9.82
N VAL A 6 -6.39 -17.25 8.94
CA VAL A 6 -5.71 -18.17 8.01
C VAL A 6 -4.74 -17.42 7.10
N LEU A 7 -5.14 -16.26 6.55
CA LEU A 7 -4.23 -15.42 5.75
C LEU A 7 -3.01 -14.95 6.54
N LEU A 8 -3.22 -14.52 7.79
CA LEU A 8 -2.13 -14.10 8.66
C LEU A 8 -1.18 -15.26 8.97
N GLN A 9 -1.71 -16.44 9.28
CA GLN A 9 -0.91 -17.63 9.54
C GLN A 9 -0.08 -18.04 8.33
N ASP A 10 -0.64 -17.97 7.13
CA ASP A 10 0.11 -18.24 5.89
C ASP A 10 1.19 -17.19 5.64
N ALA A 11 0.92 -15.92 5.94
CA ALA A 11 1.93 -14.87 5.90
C ALA A 11 3.06 -15.11 6.92
N ILE A 12 2.73 -15.55 8.15
CA ILE A 12 3.74 -15.91 9.16
C ILE A 12 4.61 -17.07 8.69
N ARG A 13 4.03 -18.12 8.11
CA ARG A 13 4.78 -19.25 7.55
C ARG A 13 5.73 -18.81 6.44
N PHE A 14 5.29 -17.90 5.58
CA PHE A 14 6.18 -17.37 4.54
C PHE A 14 7.26 -16.46 5.14
N GLN A 15 6.98 -15.70 6.20
CA GLN A 15 8.01 -14.97 6.96
C GLN A 15 9.07 -15.93 7.53
N GLN A 16 8.67 -17.09 8.07
CA GLN A 16 9.62 -18.11 8.54
C GLN A 16 10.55 -18.57 7.42
N ALA A 17 10.01 -18.86 6.23
CA ALA A 17 10.81 -19.23 5.07
C ALA A 17 11.79 -18.12 4.67
N LEU A 18 11.34 -16.86 4.65
CA LEU A 18 12.20 -15.70 4.36
C LEU A 18 13.33 -15.56 5.39
N MET A 19 13.05 -15.78 6.68
CA MET A 19 14.03 -15.73 7.78
C MET A 19 15.08 -16.83 7.70
N THR A 20 14.82 -17.92 6.97
CA THR A 20 15.81 -18.99 6.69
C THR A 20 16.50 -18.83 5.33
N SER A 21 16.21 -17.76 4.60
CA SER A 21 16.74 -17.51 3.26
C SER A 21 17.84 -16.45 3.27
N SER A 22 18.43 -16.19 2.09
CA SER A 22 19.35 -15.06 1.90
C SER A 22 18.71 -13.68 2.10
N PHE A 23 17.38 -13.61 2.28
CA PHE A 23 16.65 -12.36 2.53
C PHE A 23 16.55 -11.99 4.02
N GLN A 24 16.96 -12.87 4.93
CA GLN A 24 16.82 -12.68 6.37
C GLN A 24 17.34 -11.31 6.85
N THR A 25 18.51 -10.88 6.37
CA THR A 25 19.16 -9.64 6.80
C THR A 25 18.42 -8.38 6.38
N GLU A 26 17.52 -8.48 5.40
CA GLU A 26 16.70 -7.37 4.95
C GLU A 26 15.44 -7.19 5.79
N LEU A 27 15.01 -8.22 6.50
CA LEU A 27 13.78 -8.23 7.30
C LEU A 27 13.98 -7.57 8.66
N ILE A 28 12.91 -6.95 9.15
CA ILE A 28 12.81 -6.54 10.54
C ILE A 28 12.25 -7.73 11.33
N GLU A 29 13.11 -8.39 12.11
CA GLU A 29 12.77 -9.65 12.79
C GLU A 29 11.47 -9.57 13.59
N GLY A 30 11.35 -8.62 14.53
CA GLY A 30 10.18 -8.49 15.42
C GLY A 30 8.91 -7.92 14.77
N ALA A 31 8.96 -7.49 13.50
CA ALA A 31 7.79 -6.98 12.80
C ALA A 31 6.84 -8.12 12.42
N SER A 32 5.55 -8.00 12.76
CA SER A 32 4.53 -8.91 12.24
C SER A 32 4.27 -8.65 10.74
N PRO A 33 3.78 -9.64 9.98
CA PRO A 33 3.26 -9.38 8.64
C PRO A 33 2.10 -8.38 8.69
N VAL A 34 2.04 -7.48 7.71
CA VAL A 34 0.98 -6.47 7.58
C VAL A 34 0.10 -6.85 6.41
N LEU A 35 -1.09 -7.40 6.69
CA LEU A 35 -2.01 -7.80 5.63
C LEU A 35 -2.63 -6.58 4.92
N TRP A 36 -3.06 -5.58 5.70
CA TRP A 36 -3.69 -4.34 5.27
C TRP A 36 -3.50 -3.22 6.30
N TYR A 37 -3.92 -2.02 5.92
CA TYR A 37 -3.98 -0.81 6.73
C TYR A 37 -5.42 -0.29 6.65
N GLY A 38 -6.10 -0.22 7.79
CA GLY A 38 -7.51 0.14 7.88
C GLY A 38 -8.43 -1.06 7.94
N ARG A 39 -9.71 -0.82 8.26
CA ARG A 39 -10.69 -1.88 8.46
C ARG A 39 -11.29 -2.30 7.12
N PRO A 40 -11.19 -3.58 6.72
CA PRO A 40 -11.89 -4.05 5.53
C PRO A 40 -13.41 -3.92 5.70
N THR A 41 -14.06 -3.24 4.76
CA THR A 41 -15.51 -3.16 4.63
C THR A 41 -15.92 -3.44 3.19
N GLU A 42 -17.22 -3.67 2.96
CA GLU A 42 -17.71 -3.96 1.62
C GLU A 42 -17.47 -2.78 0.65
N LYS A 43 -17.11 -3.10 -0.60
CA LYS A 43 -17.04 -2.15 -1.72
C LYS A 43 -16.12 -0.94 -1.49
N GLN A 44 -15.08 -1.11 -0.68
CA GLN A 44 -14.01 -0.12 -0.55
C GLN A 44 -13.16 -0.05 -1.81
N TRP A 45 -12.45 1.07 -1.97
CA TRP A 45 -11.35 1.13 -2.91
C TRP A 45 -10.07 0.67 -2.23
N LEU A 46 -9.32 -0.19 -2.91
CA LEU A 46 -8.07 -0.75 -2.41
C LEU A 46 -6.89 -0.09 -3.09
N THR A 47 -6.05 0.59 -2.33
CA THR A 47 -4.75 1.06 -2.83
C THR A 47 -3.67 0.00 -2.56
N ILE A 48 -2.76 -0.21 -3.52
CA ILE A 48 -1.68 -1.21 -3.45
C ILE A 48 -0.32 -0.51 -3.48
N GLY A 49 0.41 -0.61 -2.37
CA GLY A 49 1.76 -0.10 -2.17
C GLY A 49 2.85 -1.13 -2.47
N THR A 50 4.03 -0.91 -1.92
CA THR A 50 5.18 -1.81 -2.14
C THR A 50 5.38 -2.71 -0.92
N ASN A 51 5.74 -2.13 0.23
CA ASN A 51 5.97 -2.85 1.48
C ASN A 51 5.90 -1.93 2.70
N PRO A 52 5.63 -2.47 3.90
CA PRO A 52 5.66 -1.71 5.13
C PRO A 52 7.05 -1.14 5.39
N SER A 53 7.10 0.16 5.70
CA SER A 53 8.37 0.83 5.99
C SER A 53 8.87 0.53 7.40
N ARG A 54 10.18 0.64 7.62
CA ARG A 54 10.78 0.65 8.97
C ARG A 54 10.10 1.62 9.93
N GLY A 55 9.64 2.78 9.44
CA GLY A 55 8.97 3.81 10.23
C GLY A 55 7.60 3.41 10.78
N GLU A 56 7.04 2.29 10.31
CA GLU A 56 5.83 1.70 10.86
C GLU A 56 6.09 1.01 12.21
N PHE A 57 7.32 0.52 12.43
CA PHE A 57 7.70 -0.26 13.62
C PHE A 57 8.67 0.49 14.53
N PHE A 58 9.43 1.44 14.00
CA PHE A 58 10.44 2.20 14.74
C PHE A 58 10.14 3.70 14.80
N GLU A 59 10.55 4.32 15.90
CA GLU A 59 10.75 5.76 16.00
C GLU A 59 11.97 6.20 15.17
N ARG A 60 12.14 7.52 15.00
CA ARG A 60 13.24 8.06 14.19
C ARG A 60 14.60 7.72 14.79
N GLU A 61 14.65 7.66 16.11
CA GLU A 61 15.81 7.36 16.95
C GLU A 61 16.18 5.87 16.91
N GLY A 62 15.37 5.02 16.26
CA GLY A 62 15.64 3.59 16.10
C GLY A 62 15.13 2.71 17.24
N THR A 63 14.32 3.27 18.16
CA THR A 63 13.60 2.49 19.17
C THR A 63 12.32 1.90 18.61
N VAL A 64 11.94 0.70 19.05
CA VAL A 64 10.68 0.06 18.66
C VAL A 64 9.50 0.88 19.22
N ARG A 65 8.51 1.14 18.38
CA ARG A 65 7.25 1.79 18.77
C ARG A 65 6.47 0.87 19.70
N ARG A 66 6.04 1.38 20.86
CA ARG A 66 5.29 0.65 21.89
C ARG A 66 4.17 1.52 22.43
N GLY A 67 3.15 0.91 23.02
CA GLY A 67 2.01 1.63 23.60
C GLY A 67 1.27 2.45 22.54
N GLU A 68 0.97 3.71 22.84
CA GLU A 68 0.18 4.57 21.95
C GLU A 68 0.88 4.88 20.60
N SER A 69 2.21 4.83 20.54
CA SER A 69 2.94 5.08 19.28
C SER A 69 3.04 3.85 18.37
N GLN A 70 2.62 2.67 18.86
CA GLN A 70 2.70 1.41 18.15
C GLN A 70 1.66 1.32 17.03
N LYS A 71 2.12 1.27 15.78
CA LYS A 71 1.23 1.28 14.60
C LYS A 71 0.79 -0.11 14.18
N PHE A 72 1.69 -1.09 14.28
CA PHE A 72 1.42 -2.51 14.03
C PHE A 72 1.86 -3.36 15.21
N TYR A 73 1.34 -4.59 15.25
CA TYR A 73 1.76 -5.55 16.25
C TYR A 73 3.27 -5.82 16.16
N TRP A 74 3.92 -5.76 17.31
CA TRP A 74 5.32 -6.13 17.46
C TRP A 74 5.35 -7.44 18.21
N ARG A 75 6.08 -8.40 17.66
CA ARG A 75 6.21 -9.73 18.25
C ARG A 75 7.48 -9.78 19.10
N ASP A 76 7.33 -10.20 20.36
CA ASP A 76 8.43 -10.46 21.28
C ASP A 76 8.88 -11.94 21.27
N GLU A 77 7.98 -12.84 20.89
CA GLU A 77 8.19 -14.30 20.85
C GLU A 77 8.71 -14.80 19.50
N SER A 78 9.16 -16.05 19.39
CA SER A 78 9.53 -16.63 18.07
C SER A 78 8.32 -16.72 17.12
N LEU A 79 8.58 -16.86 15.81
CA LEU A 79 7.50 -17.05 14.83
C LEU A 79 6.68 -18.33 15.09
N ASP A 80 7.30 -19.39 15.62
CA ASP A 80 6.61 -20.64 15.96
C ASP A 80 5.61 -20.46 17.11
N VAL A 81 6.01 -19.74 18.16
CA VAL A 81 5.13 -19.41 19.29
C VAL A 81 4.02 -18.49 18.82
N TYR A 82 4.37 -17.46 18.06
CA TYR A 82 3.41 -16.49 17.52
C TYR A 82 2.35 -17.14 16.61
N LEU A 83 2.72 -18.14 15.81
CA LEU A 83 1.78 -18.85 14.93
C LEU A 83 0.67 -19.59 15.70
N GLN A 84 0.94 -19.99 16.95
CA GLN A 84 0.00 -20.72 17.81
C GLN A 84 -0.74 -19.82 18.81
N ASP A 85 -0.32 -18.56 18.97
CA ASP A 85 -0.92 -17.63 19.92
C ASP A 85 -2.12 -16.90 19.28
N GLU A 86 -3.32 -17.43 19.50
CA GLU A 86 -4.57 -16.84 18.99
C GLU A 86 -4.77 -15.38 19.42
N ARG A 87 -4.37 -15.01 20.64
CA ARG A 87 -4.51 -13.64 21.13
C ARG A 87 -3.57 -12.69 20.39
N ALA A 88 -2.34 -13.12 20.14
CA ALA A 88 -1.40 -12.36 19.33
C ALA A 88 -1.88 -12.21 17.88
N LEU A 89 -2.43 -13.28 17.28
CA LEU A 89 -2.99 -13.21 15.92
C LEU A 89 -4.16 -12.24 15.83
N GLU A 90 -5.06 -12.25 16.81
CA GLU A 90 -6.19 -11.31 16.90
C GLU A 90 -5.71 -9.88 17.09
N ALA A 91 -4.74 -9.66 17.99
CA ALA A 91 -4.12 -8.36 18.18
C ALA A 91 -3.52 -7.84 16.87
N THR A 92 -2.77 -8.66 16.12
CA THR A 92 -2.20 -8.25 14.83
C THR A 92 -3.26 -7.78 13.83
N LEU A 93 -4.37 -8.53 13.72
CA LEU A 93 -5.47 -8.14 12.84
C LEU A 93 -6.16 -6.86 13.32
N ASP A 94 -6.31 -6.67 14.62
CA ASP A 94 -6.91 -5.46 15.19
C ASP A 94 -6.02 -4.22 14.97
N TYR A 95 -4.70 -4.33 15.19
CA TYR A 95 -3.73 -3.28 14.87
C TYR A 95 -3.83 -2.87 13.40
N ALA A 96 -3.89 -3.84 12.49
CA ALA A 96 -4.05 -3.59 11.06
C ALA A 96 -5.39 -2.92 10.72
N ALA A 97 -6.49 -3.39 11.30
CA ALA A 97 -7.83 -2.87 11.06
C ALA A 97 -8.02 -1.43 11.58
N THR A 98 -7.46 -1.12 12.74
CA THR A 98 -7.67 0.17 13.42
C THR A 98 -6.63 1.23 13.03
N TYR A 99 -5.74 0.95 12.06
CA TYR A 99 -4.60 1.79 11.70
C TYR A 99 -4.95 3.28 11.48
N PHE A 100 -5.96 3.55 10.67
CA PHE A 100 -6.43 4.93 10.40
C PHE A 100 -7.34 5.47 11.51
N GLU A 101 -8.20 4.62 12.07
CA GLU A 101 -9.18 4.99 13.12
C GLU A 101 -8.50 5.45 14.41
N ALA A 102 -7.36 4.84 14.75
CA ALA A 102 -6.66 5.09 16.01
C ALA A 102 -5.63 6.23 15.95
N GLY A 103 -5.61 7.02 14.87
CA GLY A 103 -4.69 8.17 14.74
C GLY A 103 -3.20 7.79 14.61
N ARG A 104 -2.90 6.52 14.29
CA ARG A 104 -1.53 5.97 14.22
C ARG A 104 -0.92 6.04 12.82
N ALA A 105 -1.71 6.45 11.82
CA ALA A 105 -1.30 6.42 10.44
C ALA A 105 -0.07 7.29 10.13
N THR A 106 0.80 6.78 9.25
CA THR A 106 1.98 7.53 8.77
C THR A 106 1.56 8.67 7.84
N THR A 107 1.35 9.85 8.42
CA THR A 107 0.84 11.03 7.70
C THR A 107 1.82 11.58 6.66
N SER A 108 3.11 11.24 6.73
CA SER A 108 4.09 11.60 5.70
C SER A 108 3.86 10.87 4.37
N TRP A 109 3.22 9.70 4.42
CA TRP A 109 2.93 8.87 3.25
C TRP A 109 1.44 8.91 2.92
N PHE A 110 0.57 8.55 3.85
CA PHE A 110 -0.88 8.55 3.62
C PHE A 110 -1.46 9.96 3.54
N GLY A 111 -0.90 10.93 4.25
CA GLY A 111 -1.55 12.22 4.49
C GLY A 111 -2.42 12.18 5.74
N LYS A 112 -3.06 13.31 6.05
CA LYS A 112 -4.06 13.47 7.11
C LYS A 112 -5.36 13.99 6.48
N PRO A 113 -6.53 13.89 7.13
CA PRO A 113 -7.76 14.51 6.63
C PRO A 113 -7.54 15.98 6.27
N GLY A 114 -7.91 16.40 5.07
CA GLY A 114 -7.68 17.77 4.61
C GLY A 114 -6.20 18.11 4.29
N GLY A 115 -5.30 17.13 4.29
CA GLY A 115 -3.86 17.27 4.07
C GLY A 115 -3.42 17.13 2.61
N ALA A 116 -2.15 16.80 2.38
CA ALA A 116 -1.64 16.45 1.05
C ALA A 116 -1.45 14.91 0.94
N LYS A 117 -0.62 14.45 0.00
CA LYS A 117 -0.23 13.04 -0.17
C LYS A 117 -1.36 12.16 -0.74
N LEU A 118 -1.30 10.85 -0.51
CA LEU A 118 -2.24 9.89 -1.10
C LEU A 118 -3.70 10.21 -0.73
N GLU A 119 -3.95 10.65 0.49
CA GLU A 119 -5.26 11.10 0.96
C GLU A 119 -5.85 12.20 0.06
N ALA A 120 -5.09 13.26 -0.26
CA ALA A 120 -5.60 14.34 -1.10
C ALA A 120 -5.95 13.88 -2.53
N MET A 121 -5.22 12.90 -3.06
CA MET A 121 -5.54 12.33 -4.36
C MET A 121 -6.84 11.50 -4.29
N LEU A 122 -6.99 10.67 -3.25
CA LEU A 122 -8.21 9.90 -3.03
C LEU A 122 -9.42 10.81 -2.80
N GLU A 123 -9.26 11.90 -2.05
CA GLU A 123 -10.32 12.90 -1.86
C GLU A 123 -10.75 13.51 -3.20
N GLY A 124 -9.80 13.76 -4.10
CA GLY A 124 -10.09 14.18 -5.49
C GLY A 124 -10.91 13.14 -6.27
N MET A 125 -10.81 11.87 -5.91
CA MET A 125 -11.61 10.76 -6.45
C MET A 125 -12.89 10.48 -5.64
N GLY A 126 -13.17 11.28 -4.61
CA GLY A 126 -14.33 11.10 -3.73
C GLY A 126 -14.19 9.96 -2.72
N ARG A 127 -12.97 9.64 -2.29
CA ARG A 127 -12.64 8.59 -1.31
C ARG A 127 -11.71 9.12 -0.21
N SER A 128 -11.62 8.41 0.90
CA SER A 128 -10.74 8.72 2.02
C SER A 128 -10.35 7.45 2.80
N PHE A 129 -9.14 7.43 3.36
CA PHE A 129 -8.78 6.38 4.31
C PHE A 129 -9.49 6.54 5.66
N TYR A 130 -9.94 7.75 5.97
CA TYR A 130 -10.43 8.14 7.29
C TYR A 130 -11.96 8.08 7.42
N ASP A 131 -12.69 7.85 6.31
CA ASP A 131 -14.14 7.61 6.30
C ASP A 131 -14.51 6.14 6.02
N GLY A 132 -13.50 5.27 5.90
CA GLY A 132 -13.69 3.86 5.59
C GLY A 132 -14.05 3.56 4.13
N SER A 133 -13.94 4.52 3.20
CA SER A 133 -14.18 4.27 1.78
C SER A 133 -12.95 3.77 1.02
N ALA A 134 -11.76 3.90 1.61
CA ALA A 134 -10.51 3.37 1.08
C ALA A 134 -9.73 2.52 2.11
N LEU A 135 -9.04 1.52 1.58
CA LEU A 135 -8.14 0.63 2.31
C LEU A 135 -6.76 0.65 1.62
N HIS A 136 -5.70 0.33 2.37
CA HIS A 136 -4.39 0.11 1.79
C HIS A 136 -3.87 -1.29 2.06
N VAL A 137 -3.19 -1.87 1.08
CA VAL A 137 -2.40 -3.08 1.24
C VAL A 137 -1.06 -2.87 0.58
N ASP A 138 -0.03 -3.53 1.09
CA ASP A 138 1.24 -3.62 0.39
C ASP A 138 1.32 -4.87 -0.46
N PHE A 139 2.08 -4.79 -1.55
CA PHE A 139 2.40 -5.95 -2.38
C PHE A 139 3.13 -7.01 -1.56
N PHE A 140 4.23 -6.61 -0.92
CA PHE A 140 5.03 -7.45 -0.05
C PHE A 140 4.67 -7.17 1.42
N LYS A 141 4.17 -8.19 2.12
CA LYS A 141 3.54 -8.05 3.45
C LYS A 141 4.52 -7.84 4.61
N TYR A 142 5.82 -7.80 4.35
CA TYR A 142 6.86 -7.84 5.38
C TYR A 142 7.67 -6.55 5.41
N ALA A 143 7.95 -6.07 6.61
CA ALA A 143 8.74 -4.88 6.82
C ALA A 143 10.23 -5.17 6.60
N THR A 144 10.90 -4.25 5.91
CA THR A 144 12.33 -4.35 5.59
C THR A 144 13.11 -3.14 6.09
N TRP A 145 14.41 -3.30 6.30
CA TRP A 145 15.31 -2.20 6.69
C TRP A 145 15.46 -1.16 5.57
N GLY A 146 15.63 -1.62 4.33
CA GLY A 146 15.69 -0.80 3.12
C GLY A 146 14.37 -0.80 2.33
N GLN A 147 14.21 0.14 1.40
CA GLN A 147 13.08 0.10 0.46
C GLN A 147 13.26 -1.05 -0.53
N MET A 148 12.19 -1.79 -0.87
CA MET A 148 12.29 -2.98 -1.73
C MET A 148 13.01 -2.74 -3.07
N GLY A 149 12.79 -1.58 -3.71
CA GLY A 149 13.47 -1.22 -4.97
C GLY A 149 14.98 -0.98 -4.84
N GLN A 150 15.50 -0.83 -3.63
CA GLN A 150 16.93 -0.69 -3.33
C GLN A 150 17.58 -2.03 -2.95
N LEU A 151 16.77 -3.06 -2.66
CA LEU A 151 17.26 -4.37 -2.26
C LEU A 151 17.60 -5.19 -3.51
N ARG A 152 18.82 -5.73 -3.56
CA ARG A 152 19.32 -6.51 -4.72
C ARG A 152 18.37 -7.63 -5.16
N THR A 153 17.75 -8.31 -4.20
CA THR A 153 16.80 -9.41 -4.43
C THR A 153 15.36 -9.04 -4.08
N GLY A 154 15.07 -7.76 -3.76
CA GLY A 154 13.75 -7.32 -3.31
C GLY A 154 12.67 -7.64 -4.34
N ARG A 155 12.91 -7.34 -5.61
CA ARG A 155 11.96 -7.64 -6.69
C ARG A 155 11.65 -9.13 -6.82
N GLN A 156 12.67 -9.99 -6.73
CA GLN A 156 12.51 -11.44 -6.78
C GLN A 156 11.60 -11.95 -5.66
N TRP A 157 11.73 -11.41 -4.45
CA TRP A 157 10.90 -11.80 -3.31
C TRP A 157 9.51 -11.21 -3.35
N MET A 158 9.37 -10.00 -3.87
CA MET A 158 8.07 -9.37 -4.13
C MET A 158 7.27 -10.22 -5.12
N GLU A 159 7.87 -10.60 -6.25
CA GLU A 159 7.25 -11.40 -7.31
C GLU A 159 7.29 -12.93 -7.03
N HIS A 160 7.71 -13.35 -5.84
CA HIS A 160 7.71 -14.76 -5.47
C HIS A 160 6.29 -15.34 -5.49
N PRO A 161 6.05 -16.58 -5.98
CA PRO A 161 4.71 -17.16 -6.10
C PRO A 161 3.87 -17.08 -4.81
N THR A 162 4.47 -17.35 -3.64
CA THR A 162 3.79 -17.22 -2.35
C THR A 162 3.40 -15.78 -2.00
N SER A 163 4.22 -14.80 -2.36
CA SER A 163 3.92 -13.38 -2.16
C SER A 163 2.74 -12.94 -3.04
N LEU A 164 2.75 -13.35 -4.31
CA LEU A 164 1.66 -13.12 -5.25
C LEU A 164 0.34 -13.78 -4.81
N ASP A 165 0.39 -15.04 -4.37
CA ASP A 165 -0.79 -15.75 -3.85
C ASP A 165 -1.37 -15.07 -2.61
N LEU A 166 -0.51 -14.66 -1.66
CA LEU A 166 -0.94 -13.93 -0.47
C LEU A 166 -1.59 -12.59 -0.84
N LEU A 167 -1.04 -11.87 -1.82
CA LEU A 167 -1.65 -10.63 -2.31
C LEU A 167 -3.02 -10.88 -2.95
N GLU A 168 -3.13 -11.84 -3.86
CA GLU A 168 -4.39 -12.21 -4.53
C GLU A 168 -5.47 -12.62 -3.52
N ARG A 169 -5.11 -13.46 -2.55
CA ARG A 169 -6.04 -13.89 -1.51
C ARG A 169 -6.42 -12.76 -0.57
N THR A 170 -5.52 -11.80 -0.32
CA THR A 170 -5.83 -10.58 0.44
C THR A 170 -6.82 -9.71 -0.32
N ILE A 171 -6.61 -9.48 -1.62
CA ILE A 171 -7.53 -8.71 -2.48
C ILE A 171 -8.92 -9.37 -2.47
N ARG A 172 -8.97 -10.69 -2.63
CA ARG A 172 -10.23 -11.45 -2.57
C ARG A 172 -10.93 -11.35 -1.22
N HIS A 173 -10.17 -11.37 -0.11
CA HIS A 173 -10.73 -11.23 1.22
C HIS A 173 -11.30 -9.84 1.48
N VAL A 174 -10.59 -8.79 1.05
CA VAL A 174 -11.05 -7.39 1.13
C VAL A 174 -12.27 -7.15 0.23
N ASN A 175 -12.34 -7.84 -0.91
CA ASN A 175 -13.41 -7.72 -1.91
C ASN A 175 -13.69 -6.25 -2.32
N PRO A 176 -12.67 -5.54 -2.84
CA PRO A 176 -12.81 -4.12 -3.16
C PRO A 176 -13.66 -3.90 -4.43
N SER A 177 -14.33 -2.76 -4.52
CA SER A 177 -15.03 -2.35 -5.75
C SER A 177 -14.09 -1.76 -6.80
N ARG A 178 -12.86 -1.40 -6.40
CA ARG A 178 -11.83 -0.83 -7.27
C ARG A 178 -10.45 -1.04 -6.67
N VAL A 179 -9.45 -1.25 -7.51
CA VAL A 179 -8.03 -1.31 -7.12
C VAL A 179 -7.28 -0.11 -7.70
N ILE A 180 -6.38 0.48 -6.92
CA ILE A 180 -5.43 1.50 -7.36
C ILE A 180 -4.01 0.97 -7.10
N VAL A 181 -3.24 0.68 -8.14
CA VAL A 181 -1.87 0.19 -8.02
C VAL A 181 -0.90 1.36 -8.08
N LEU A 182 -0.04 1.52 -7.06
CA LEU A 182 0.82 2.69 -6.92
C LEU A 182 2.26 2.40 -7.38
N GLY A 183 2.74 3.15 -8.37
CA GLY A 183 4.07 3.05 -8.94
C GLY A 183 4.12 2.17 -10.18
N ARG A 184 4.88 2.63 -11.19
CA ARG A 184 5.02 1.94 -12.48
C ARG A 184 5.51 0.49 -12.36
N GLU A 185 6.48 0.25 -11.48
CA GLU A 185 7.03 -1.09 -11.27
C GLU A 185 5.99 -2.05 -10.70
N ASN A 186 5.15 -1.58 -9.77
CA ASN A 186 4.05 -2.37 -9.25
C ASN A 186 2.99 -2.62 -10.34
N CYS A 187 2.64 -1.61 -11.14
CA CYS A 187 1.70 -1.77 -12.25
C CYS A 187 2.15 -2.84 -13.25
N ALA A 188 3.44 -2.91 -13.55
CA ALA A 188 4.01 -3.89 -14.49
C ALA A 188 3.84 -5.36 -14.04
N VAL A 189 3.58 -5.61 -12.76
CA VAL A 189 3.33 -6.97 -12.24
C VAL A 189 1.85 -7.37 -12.38
N PHE A 190 0.94 -6.41 -12.42
CA PHE A 190 -0.48 -6.67 -12.56
C PHE A 190 -0.87 -6.78 -14.05
N PRO A 191 -1.36 -7.95 -14.52
CA PRO A 191 -1.92 -8.06 -15.85
C PRO A 191 -3.31 -7.38 -15.90
N GLY A 192 -3.74 -6.99 -17.09
CA GLY A 192 -5.11 -6.53 -17.36
C GLY A 192 -5.29 -5.03 -17.54
N PHE A 193 -4.22 -4.23 -17.43
CA PHE A 193 -4.20 -2.87 -17.96
C PHE A 193 -4.24 -2.90 -19.50
N THR A 194 -5.11 -2.09 -20.09
CA THR A 194 -5.32 -2.06 -21.56
C THR A 194 -5.41 -0.66 -22.14
N ASP A 195 -5.63 0.35 -21.30
CA ASP A 195 -5.66 1.75 -21.70
C ASP A 195 -4.63 2.55 -20.90
N GLN A 196 -4.02 3.54 -21.55
CA GLN A 196 -3.03 4.42 -20.93
C GLN A 196 -3.44 5.87 -21.13
N GLY A 197 -3.26 6.67 -20.08
CA GLY A 197 -3.58 8.08 -20.11
C GLY A 197 -2.56 8.94 -19.37
N GLU A 198 -2.71 10.24 -19.56
CA GLU A 198 -2.04 11.26 -18.77
C GLU A 198 -3.04 12.36 -18.43
N VAL A 199 -2.81 13.06 -17.32
CA VAL A 199 -3.64 14.19 -16.97
C VAL A 199 -3.13 15.42 -17.73
N GLU A 200 -3.96 16.03 -18.57
CA GLU A 200 -3.57 17.13 -19.47
C GLU A 200 -2.79 18.26 -18.77
N ALA A 201 -3.31 18.77 -17.66
CA ALA A 201 -2.64 19.84 -16.89
C ALA A 201 -1.38 19.37 -16.11
N TYR A 202 -1.19 18.05 -16.01
CA TYR A 202 -0.14 17.40 -15.23
C TYR A 202 0.42 16.19 -16.03
N PRO A 203 1.04 16.39 -17.20
CA PRO A 203 1.33 15.30 -18.15
C PRO A 203 2.25 14.21 -17.57
N SER A 204 3.02 14.54 -16.54
CA SER A 204 3.85 13.59 -15.82
C SER A 204 3.07 12.66 -14.86
N ALA A 205 1.80 12.98 -14.56
CA ALA A 205 0.86 12.12 -13.86
C ALA A 205 0.22 11.14 -14.85
N ARG A 206 1.01 10.16 -15.27
CA ARG A 206 0.58 9.08 -16.17
C ARG A 206 -0.13 7.98 -15.39
N PHE A 207 -1.15 7.39 -16.00
CA PHE A 207 -1.94 6.32 -15.42
C PHE A 207 -2.34 5.29 -16.48
N GLU A 208 -2.83 4.14 -16.01
CA GLU A 208 -3.35 3.05 -16.83
C GLU A 208 -4.71 2.60 -16.29
N LEU A 209 -5.59 2.14 -17.17
CA LEU A 209 -6.91 1.62 -16.81
C LEU A 209 -7.06 0.19 -17.33
N GLY A 210 -7.81 -0.61 -16.57
CA GLY A 210 -8.07 -1.99 -16.93
C GLY A 210 -8.82 -2.74 -15.85
N TYR A 211 -8.81 -4.06 -15.94
CA TYR A 211 -9.55 -4.93 -15.02
C TYR A 211 -8.63 -5.99 -14.44
N HIS A 212 -8.84 -6.29 -13.17
CA HIS A 212 -8.12 -7.37 -12.49
C HIS A 212 -8.40 -8.68 -13.21
N ALA A 213 -7.35 -9.31 -13.76
CA ALA A 213 -7.50 -10.41 -14.72
C ALA A 213 -8.38 -11.58 -14.24
N THR A 214 -8.32 -11.90 -12.93
CA THR A 214 -9.07 -13.02 -12.32
C THR A 214 -10.39 -12.60 -11.68
N LEU A 215 -10.49 -11.36 -11.17
CA LEU A 215 -11.60 -10.93 -10.32
C LEU A 215 -12.55 -9.95 -11.04
N GLY A 216 -12.17 -9.46 -12.23
CA GLY A 216 -12.96 -8.49 -12.98
C GLY A 216 -13.12 -7.13 -12.28
N ILE A 217 -12.31 -6.84 -11.27
CA ILE A 217 -12.39 -5.59 -10.50
C ILE A 217 -11.75 -4.46 -11.32
N PRO A 218 -12.41 -3.29 -11.47
CA PRO A 218 -11.81 -2.12 -12.08
C PRO A 218 -10.47 -1.74 -11.43
N MET A 219 -9.45 -1.48 -12.24
CA MET A 219 -8.10 -1.13 -11.79
C MET A 219 -7.61 0.18 -12.39
N ILE A 220 -7.00 1.01 -11.56
CA ILE A 220 -6.26 2.20 -11.96
C ILE A 220 -4.80 2.00 -11.59
N GLY A 221 -3.91 1.96 -12.58
CA GLY A 221 -2.46 1.93 -12.37
C GLY A 221 -1.92 3.36 -12.36
N LEU A 222 -1.19 3.76 -11.32
CA LEU A 222 -0.54 5.07 -11.27
C LEU A 222 0.96 4.90 -11.47
N HIS A 223 1.54 5.57 -12.47
CA HIS A 223 2.99 5.51 -12.74
C HIS A 223 3.82 6.36 -11.78
N PHE A 224 3.19 6.85 -10.71
CA PHE A 224 3.77 7.68 -9.67
C PHE A 224 3.17 7.29 -8.33
N LYS A 225 3.84 7.71 -7.25
CA LYS A 225 3.36 7.55 -5.88
C LYS A 225 3.04 8.94 -5.34
N PRO A 226 1.76 9.31 -5.11
CA PRO A 226 1.36 10.66 -4.66
C PRO A 226 2.00 11.10 -3.34
N SER A 227 2.40 10.13 -2.54
CA SER A 227 2.99 10.25 -1.21
C SER A 227 4.48 10.61 -1.25
N GLU A 228 5.17 10.13 -2.28
CA GLU A 228 6.53 10.50 -2.60
C GLU A 228 6.44 11.79 -3.43
N VAL A 229 7.42 12.68 -3.32
CA VAL A 229 7.53 13.74 -4.35
C VAL A 229 7.60 13.02 -5.71
N PHE A 230 7.34 13.67 -6.83
CA PHE A 230 7.69 13.10 -8.14
C PHE A 230 9.23 13.03 -8.27
N VAL A 231 9.89 12.29 -7.36
CA VAL A 231 11.33 12.25 -7.06
C VAL A 231 12.07 11.78 -8.30
N GLY A 232 11.47 10.86 -9.07
CA GLY A 232 12.00 10.41 -10.35
C GLY A 232 11.96 11.44 -11.49
N LEU A 233 11.28 12.58 -11.33
CA LEU A 233 11.17 13.64 -12.34
C LEU A 233 12.07 14.85 -12.08
N GLY A 234 12.86 14.83 -10.99
CA GLY A 234 13.81 15.88 -10.62
C GLY A 234 13.19 17.26 -10.38
N ASN A 235 14.01 18.31 -10.38
CA ASN A 235 13.59 19.73 -10.30
C ASN A 235 13.05 20.28 -11.63
N GLY A 236 12.58 19.39 -12.51
CA GLY A 236 12.07 19.74 -13.82
C GLY A 236 10.76 20.51 -13.76
N ARG A 237 10.47 21.22 -14.86
CA ARG A 237 9.15 21.79 -15.13
C ARG A 237 8.47 20.96 -16.21
N ASN A 238 7.15 20.86 -16.13
CA ASN A 238 6.35 20.25 -17.19
C ASN A 238 6.21 21.18 -18.41
N ALA A 239 5.49 20.72 -19.44
CA ALA A 239 5.24 21.49 -20.67
C ALA A 239 4.54 22.85 -20.44
N PHE A 240 3.90 23.04 -19.28
CA PHE A 240 3.20 24.27 -18.88
C PHE A 240 4.02 25.12 -17.90
N GLY A 241 5.31 24.81 -17.71
CA GLY A 241 6.20 25.55 -16.82
C GLY A 241 5.98 25.30 -15.32
N LEU A 242 5.12 24.34 -14.94
CA LEU A 242 4.85 23.98 -13.56
C LEU A 242 5.94 23.03 -13.02
N HIS A 243 6.51 23.35 -11.85
CA HIS A 243 7.54 22.52 -11.23
C HIS A 243 6.97 21.17 -10.78
N HIS A 244 7.61 20.04 -11.09
CA HIS A 244 7.10 18.71 -10.73
C HIS A 244 6.88 18.53 -9.22
N GLY A 245 7.73 19.15 -8.39
CA GLY A 245 7.52 19.15 -6.93
C GLY A 245 6.23 19.82 -6.46
N SER A 246 5.60 20.67 -7.28
CA SER A 246 4.30 21.28 -6.95
C SER A 246 3.15 20.30 -7.07
N TYR A 247 3.26 19.23 -7.88
CA TYR A 247 2.19 18.26 -8.03
C TYR A 247 1.86 17.55 -6.71
N ALA A 248 2.79 17.54 -5.75
CA ALA A 248 2.59 16.97 -4.42
C ALA A 248 1.79 17.88 -3.46
N LYS A 249 1.44 19.11 -3.88
CA LYS A 249 0.56 19.98 -3.09
C LYS A 249 -0.88 19.48 -3.17
N ARG A 250 -1.62 19.71 -2.10
CA ARG A 250 -3.02 19.28 -1.94
C ARG A 250 -3.89 19.68 -3.14
N GLU A 251 -3.88 20.95 -3.54
CA GLU A 251 -4.74 21.45 -4.61
C GLU A 251 -4.47 20.77 -5.97
N HIS A 252 -3.22 20.40 -6.23
CA HIS A 252 -2.83 19.70 -7.45
C HIS A 252 -3.20 18.22 -7.38
N LEU A 253 -2.97 17.56 -6.23
CA LEU A 253 -3.37 16.16 -6.01
C LEU A 253 -4.88 15.94 -6.14
N ILE A 254 -5.70 16.84 -5.60
CA ILE A 254 -7.16 16.79 -5.75
C ILE A 254 -7.55 16.88 -7.23
N ARG A 255 -6.95 17.80 -7.99
CA ARG A 255 -7.23 17.97 -9.42
C ARG A 255 -6.77 16.78 -10.25
N ILE A 256 -5.60 16.22 -9.95
CA ILE A 256 -5.09 15.00 -10.58
C ILE A 256 -6.03 13.83 -10.29
N GLY A 257 -6.43 13.63 -9.03
CA GLY A 257 -7.36 12.58 -8.63
C GLY A 257 -8.70 12.70 -9.35
N ALA A 258 -9.28 13.91 -9.38
CA ALA A 258 -10.56 14.16 -10.06
C ALA A 258 -10.49 13.91 -11.58
N ALA A 259 -9.39 14.30 -12.24
CA ALA A 259 -9.20 14.08 -13.67
C ALA A 259 -9.08 12.58 -13.99
N ILE A 260 -8.29 11.83 -13.22
CA ILE A 260 -8.15 10.38 -13.38
C ILE A 260 -9.49 9.69 -13.14
N GLU A 261 -10.24 10.09 -12.12
CA GLU A 261 -11.57 9.54 -11.84
C GLU A 261 -12.56 9.80 -12.98
N ALA A 262 -12.52 10.97 -13.61
CA ALA A 262 -13.35 11.27 -14.76
C ALA A 262 -13.03 10.34 -15.95
N SER A 263 -11.74 10.13 -16.25
CA SER A 263 -11.31 9.17 -17.27
C SER A 263 -11.71 7.73 -16.92
N ALA A 264 -11.53 7.33 -15.66
CA ALA A 264 -11.91 6.02 -15.16
C ALA A 264 -13.42 5.77 -15.30
N ARG A 265 -14.27 6.75 -14.98
CA ARG A 265 -15.73 6.63 -15.17
C ARG A 265 -16.12 6.47 -16.62
N HIS A 266 -15.43 7.14 -17.54
CA HIS A 266 -15.70 6.97 -18.96
C HIS A 266 -15.32 5.57 -19.46
N TYR A 267 -14.21 5.01 -18.94
CA TYR A 267 -13.72 3.69 -19.35
C TYR A 267 -14.50 2.52 -18.70
N PHE A 268 -14.89 2.64 -17.42
CA PHE A 268 -15.60 1.59 -16.67
C PHE A 268 -17.13 1.68 -16.72
N GLY A 269 -17.66 2.83 -17.13
CA GLY A 269 -19.09 3.17 -17.10
C GLY A 269 -19.87 2.75 -18.34
#